data_AF-A0A804QFB0-F1
#
_entry.id   AF-A0A804QFB0-F1
#
_cell.length_a   1.000
_cell.length_b   1.000
_cell.length_c   1.000
_cell.angle_alpha   90.00
_cell.angle_beta   90.00
_cell.angle_gamma   90.00
#
_symmetry.space_group_name_H-M   'P 1'
#
loop_
_entity.id
_entity.type
_entity.pdbx_description
1 polymer ?
#
loop_
_entity_poly.entity_id
_entity_poly.type
_entity_poly.pdbx_seq_one_letter_code
_entity_poly.pdbx_strand_id
1 'polypeptide(L)'
;MGGELLLALLLVSAAAAPQVLGVGNGDNHMRIIQEDIIETVNNHPSAGWTASRNPYFSNYTIAQFKHILGVKPAPQNALSNVPVKTYSRSLELPKEFDARSAWSRCSTIGNILDQGHCGSCWAFGAVECLQDRFCIHLNMSILLSVNDLLACCGFMCGDGCDGGYPIEAWRYFVQNGVVTDECDPYFDPVGCKHPGCEPAYPTPKCEKKCKEQNQVWQEKKHFSIDAYRINSDPHDIMAEVYKNGPVEVAFTVYEVSKDMTKAEQEKHKPKNKSGFRTLQIWSVQAHHRWHYGWPCRQVDWMGNQ
;
A
#
# COMPACT_ATOMS: atom_id res chain seq x y z
N MET A 1 5.79 27.61 66.45
CA MET A 1 5.08 26.35 66.69
C MET A 1 4.63 25.81 65.34
N GLY A 2 5.23 24.68 64.93
CA GLY A 2 4.81 23.76 63.84
C GLY A 2 4.82 24.32 62.41
N GLY A 3 5.48 23.77 61.40
CA GLY A 3 6.02 22.41 61.22
C GLY A 3 5.65 21.92 59.82
N GLU A 4 6.69 21.72 59.00
CA GLU A 4 6.85 21.11 57.66
C GLU A 4 5.72 20.25 57.05
N LEU A 5 5.56 20.28 55.71
CA LEU A 5 6.01 19.19 54.83
C LEU A 5 5.90 19.54 53.33
N LEU A 6 7.02 19.41 52.61
CA LEU A 6 7.11 19.26 51.16
C LEU A 6 6.47 17.93 50.72
N LEU A 7 5.62 17.94 49.70
CA LEU A 7 5.37 16.75 48.87
C LEU A 7 5.64 17.09 47.40
N ALA A 8 6.80 16.65 46.93
CA ALA A 8 7.05 16.42 45.51
C ALA A 8 6.27 15.18 45.07
N LEU A 9 5.36 15.33 44.11
CA LEU A 9 4.75 14.21 43.40
C LEU A 9 5.55 13.94 42.13
N LEU A 10 6.53 13.04 42.27
CA LEU A 10 7.12 12.27 41.18
C LEU A 10 6.01 11.37 40.60
N LEU A 11 5.44 11.74 39.45
CA LEU A 11 4.70 10.80 38.62
C LEU A 11 5.71 9.98 37.80
N VAL A 12 6.18 8.89 38.41
CA VAL A 12 6.74 7.75 37.68
C VAL A 12 5.56 7.10 36.95
N SER A 13 5.31 7.49 35.69
CA SER A 13 4.46 6.68 34.83
C SER A 13 5.27 5.46 34.40
N ALA A 14 5.15 4.39 35.17
CA ALA A 14 5.50 3.07 34.69
C ALA A 14 4.75 2.85 33.36
N ALA A 15 5.50 2.75 32.26
CA ALA A 15 4.96 2.38 30.97
C ALA A 15 4.43 0.94 31.09
N ALA A 16 3.15 0.80 31.44
CA ALA A 16 2.46 -0.46 31.25
C ALA A 16 2.41 -0.71 29.75
N ALA A 17 3.04 -1.81 29.32
CA ALA A 17 2.95 -2.28 27.95
C ALA A 17 1.46 -2.36 27.56
N PRO A 18 1.05 -1.87 26.36
CA PRO A 18 -0.34 -1.99 25.93
C PRO A 18 -0.71 -3.47 25.91
N GLN A 19 -1.71 -3.85 26.70
CA GLN A 19 -2.30 -5.18 26.59
C GLN A 19 -3.05 -5.23 25.26
N VAL A 20 -2.61 -6.14 24.39
CA VAL A 20 -3.31 -6.51 23.16
C VAL A 20 -4.65 -7.12 23.58
N LEU A 21 -5.75 -6.37 23.45
CA LEU A 21 -7.08 -6.95 23.53
C LEU A 21 -7.24 -7.87 22.32
N GLY A 22 -7.20 -9.18 22.58
CA GLY A 22 -7.37 -10.22 21.57
C GLY A 22 -8.71 -10.07 20.86
N VAL A 23 -8.66 -10.11 19.53
CA VAL A 23 -9.83 -10.27 18.67
C VAL A 23 -10.53 -11.57 19.07
N GLY A 24 -11.80 -11.48 19.47
CA GLY A 24 -12.61 -12.67 19.71
C GLY A 24 -12.69 -13.52 18.44
N ASN A 25 -12.49 -14.83 18.58
CA ASN A 25 -12.39 -15.79 17.48
C ASN A 25 -13.64 -15.87 16.56
N GLY A 26 -14.73 -15.17 16.89
CA GLY A 26 -15.98 -15.13 16.13
C GLY A 26 -16.06 -14.05 15.03
N ASP A 27 -15.21 -13.03 15.05
CA ASP A 27 -15.35 -11.85 14.17
C ASP A 27 -14.75 -12.07 12.76
N ASN A 28 -13.80 -13.00 12.60
CA ASN A 28 -13.08 -13.21 11.33
C ASN A 28 -13.97 -13.71 10.17
N HIS A 29 -15.13 -14.29 10.47
CA HIS A 29 -16.08 -14.79 9.48
C HIS A 29 -17.19 -13.78 9.13
N MET A 30 -17.24 -12.62 9.81
CA MET A 30 -18.21 -11.57 9.48
C MET A 30 -17.88 -10.92 8.14
N ARG A 31 -18.90 -10.41 7.46
CA ARG A 31 -18.71 -9.63 6.23
C ARG A 31 -18.05 -8.29 6.54
N ILE A 32 -17.12 -7.87 5.67
CA ILE A 32 -16.39 -6.61 5.82
C ILE A 32 -17.29 -5.38 5.56
N ILE A 33 -18.25 -5.49 4.64
CA ILE A 33 -19.23 -4.43 4.40
C ILE A 33 -20.49 -4.72 5.20
N GLN A 34 -20.78 -3.83 6.15
CA GLN A 34 -21.98 -3.86 6.98
C GLN A 34 -22.76 -2.54 6.76
N GLU A 35 -24.08 -2.62 6.60
CA GLU A 35 -24.92 -1.45 6.29
C GLU A 35 -24.90 -0.41 7.42
N ASP A 36 -24.76 -0.86 8.66
CA ASP A 36 -24.66 0.02 9.81
C ASP A 36 -23.38 0.88 9.82
N ILE A 37 -22.27 0.37 9.28
CA ILE A 37 -21.05 1.16 9.06
C ILE A 37 -21.29 2.23 7.99
N ILE A 38 -21.95 1.88 6.89
CA ILE A 38 -22.28 2.82 5.80
C ILE A 38 -23.17 3.95 6.34
N GLU A 39 -24.23 3.61 7.07
CA GLU A 39 -25.12 4.59 7.70
C GLU A 39 -24.37 5.47 8.72
N THR A 40 -23.50 4.88 9.54
CA THR A 40 -22.72 5.63 10.54
C THR A 40 -21.84 6.70 9.86
N VAL A 41 -21.13 6.35 8.78
CA VAL A 41 -20.29 7.30 8.05
C VAL A 41 -21.14 8.37 7.38
N ASN A 42 -22.20 7.98 6.67
CA ASN A 42 -22.99 8.92 5.86
C ASN A 42 -23.82 9.89 6.70
N ASN A 43 -24.21 9.49 7.91
CA ASN A 43 -24.90 10.37 8.86
C ASN A 43 -23.93 11.28 9.63
N HIS A 44 -22.62 11.11 9.49
CA HIS A 44 -21.63 11.93 10.18
C HIS A 44 -21.39 13.24 9.42
N PRO A 45 -21.70 14.42 10.01
CA PRO A 45 -21.69 15.71 9.31
C PRO A 45 -20.30 16.17 8.86
N SER A 46 -19.23 15.60 9.43
CA SER A 46 -17.84 15.92 9.09
C SER A 46 -17.10 14.81 8.35
N ALA A 47 -17.78 13.78 7.83
CA ALA A 47 -17.10 12.65 7.19
C ALA A 47 -16.21 13.12 6.01
N GLY A 48 -16.66 14.11 5.23
CA GLY A 48 -15.91 14.62 4.07
C GLY A 48 -15.90 13.66 2.86
N TRP A 49 -16.57 12.51 2.96
CA TRP A 49 -16.76 11.52 1.91
C TRP A 49 -18.05 10.74 2.16
N THR A 50 -18.52 10.01 1.14
CA THR A 50 -19.72 9.18 1.21
C THR A 50 -19.35 7.71 1.17
N ALA A 51 -19.75 6.95 2.18
CA ALA A 51 -19.63 5.50 2.20
C ALA A 51 -20.69 4.87 1.28
N SER A 52 -20.29 3.83 0.55
CA SER A 52 -21.20 3.03 -0.26
C SER A 52 -20.72 1.59 -0.31
N ARG A 53 -21.62 0.68 -0.69
CA ARG A 53 -21.28 -0.73 -0.85
C ARG A 53 -20.43 -0.91 -2.10
N ASN A 54 -19.21 -1.41 -1.94
CA ASN A 54 -18.38 -1.84 -3.06
C ASN A 54 -18.75 -3.28 -3.47
N PRO A 55 -19.28 -3.51 -4.69
CA PRO A 55 -19.68 -4.85 -5.15
C PRO A 55 -18.54 -5.87 -5.14
N TYR A 56 -17.30 -5.43 -5.36
CA TYR A 56 -16.12 -6.29 -5.39
C TYR A 56 -15.89 -6.97 -4.03
N PHE A 57 -16.06 -6.23 -2.93
CA PHE A 57 -15.89 -6.74 -1.57
C PHE A 57 -17.20 -7.21 -0.92
N SER A 58 -18.30 -7.27 -1.67
CA SER A 58 -19.65 -7.49 -1.13
C SER A 58 -19.83 -8.84 -0.42
N ASN A 59 -19.00 -9.83 -0.76
CA ASN A 59 -18.98 -11.17 -0.19
C ASN A 59 -17.71 -11.48 0.62
N TYR A 60 -16.82 -10.50 0.82
CA TYR A 60 -15.58 -10.71 1.57
C TYR A 60 -15.88 -10.80 3.06
N THR A 61 -15.28 -11.78 3.73
CA THR A 61 -15.15 -11.75 5.17
C THR A 61 -14.06 -10.77 5.61
N ILE A 62 -14.07 -10.38 6.88
CA ILE A 62 -12.99 -9.61 7.49
C ILE A 62 -11.64 -10.33 7.29
N ALA A 63 -11.57 -11.66 7.48
CA ALA A 63 -10.33 -12.41 7.27
C ALA A 63 -9.83 -12.38 5.82
N GLN A 64 -10.74 -12.55 4.85
CA GLN A 64 -10.40 -12.47 3.42
C GLN A 64 -9.92 -11.06 3.04
N PHE A 65 -10.56 -10.03 3.58
CA PHE A 65 -10.14 -8.65 3.36
C PHE A 65 -8.77 -8.36 3.99
N LYS A 66 -8.50 -8.87 5.20
CA LYS A 66 -7.17 -8.75 5.83
C LYS A 66 -6.07 -9.39 4.98
N HIS A 67 -6.35 -10.54 4.37
CA HIS A 67 -5.36 -11.29 3.61
C HIS A 67 -4.85 -10.51 2.38
N ILE A 68 -5.71 -9.72 1.72
CA ILE A 68 -5.28 -8.90 0.58
C ILE A 68 -4.50 -7.63 0.98
N LEU A 69 -4.46 -7.29 2.28
CA LEU A 69 -3.68 -6.15 2.81
C LEU A 69 -2.25 -6.59 3.14
N GLY A 70 -1.49 -6.86 2.09
CA GLY A 70 -0.21 -7.55 2.18
C GLY A 70 1.04 -6.73 2.49
N VAL A 71 0.97 -5.49 2.98
CA VAL A 71 2.21 -4.80 3.39
C VAL A 71 2.57 -5.17 4.82
N LYS A 72 3.81 -5.65 5.00
CA LYS A 72 4.38 -5.95 6.31
C LYS A 72 5.22 -4.76 6.81
N PRO A 73 5.25 -4.50 8.13
CA PRO A 73 6.17 -3.54 8.71
C PRO A 73 7.62 -3.94 8.38
N ALA A 74 8.40 -3.00 7.82
CA ALA A 74 9.79 -3.29 7.47
C ALA A 74 10.58 -3.80 8.69
N PRO A 75 11.44 -4.83 8.53
CA PRO A 75 12.25 -5.34 9.62
C PRO A 75 13.15 -4.26 10.24
N GLN A 76 13.53 -4.43 11.51
CA GLN A 76 14.48 -3.54 12.17
C GLN A 76 15.73 -3.36 11.30
N ASN A 77 16.13 -2.11 11.06
CA ASN A 77 17.27 -1.69 10.22
C ASN A 77 17.14 -1.87 8.70
N ALA A 78 16.07 -2.48 8.18
CA ALA A 78 15.88 -2.60 6.74
C ALA A 78 15.90 -1.23 6.03
N LEU A 79 15.43 -0.18 6.73
CA LEU A 79 15.37 1.19 6.23
C LEU A 79 16.61 2.05 6.55
N SER A 80 17.54 1.59 7.39
CA SER A 80 18.62 2.43 7.93
C SER A 80 19.66 2.86 6.88
N ASN A 81 19.92 2.00 5.90
CA ASN A 81 20.89 2.26 4.83
C ASN A 81 20.22 2.70 3.51
N VAL A 82 18.92 3.04 3.55
CA VAL A 82 18.20 3.45 2.36
C VAL A 82 18.36 4.96 2.18
N PRO A 83 18.90 5.44 1.05
CA PRO A 83 19.00 6.87 0.77
C PRO A 83 17.63 7.54 0.86
N VAL A 84 17.59 8.76 1.39
CA VAL A 84 16.36 9.57 1.45
C VAL A 84 16.51 10.75 0.50
N LYS A 85 15.61 10.86 -0.48
CA LYS A 85 15.54 11.99 -1.41
C LYS A 85 14.77 13.14 -0.77
N THR A 86 15.32 14.34 -0.96
CA THR A 86 14.72 15.63 -0.59
C THR A 86 14.87 16.58 -1.78
N TYR A 87 14.00 17.58 -1.84
CA TYR A 87 13.92 18.52 -2.94
C TYR A 87 14.01 19.97 -2.46
N SER A 88 14.54 20.84 -3.33
CA SER A 88 14.60 22.27 -3.03
C SER A 88 13.20 22.86 -2.88
N ARG A 89 13.02 23.73 -1.87
CA ARG A 89 11.80 24.52 -1.68
C ARG A 89 11.61 25.60 -2.74
N SER A 90 12.65 25.90 -3.51
CA SER A 90 12.57 26.82 -4.65
C SER A 90 11.98 26.17 -5.90
N LEU A 91 11.74 24.85 -5.90
CA LEU A 91 11.08 24.18 -7.00
C LEU A 91 9.60 24.56 -7.01
N GLU A 92 9.18 25.31 -8.03
CA GLU A 92 7.77 25.64 -8.22
C GLU A 92 7.04 24.42 -8.78
N LEU A 93 6.04 23.95 -8.03
CA LEU A 93 5.19 22.84 -8.39
C LEU A 93 3.81 23.37 -8.79
N PRO A 94 3.16 22.76 -9.79
CA PRO A 94 1.81 23.17 -10.19
C PRO A 94 0.81 22.88 -9.07
N LYS A 95 -0.28 23.65 -9.03
CA LYS A 95 -1.39 23.41 -8.09
C LYS A 95 -2.21 22.15 -8.41
N GLU A 96 -2.08 21.62 -9.62
CA GLU A 96 -2.76 20.42 -10.07
C GLU A 96 -1.79 19.63 -10.95
N PHE A 97 -1.72 18.32 -10.74
CA PHE A 97 -0.83 17.46 -11.50
C PHE A 97 -1.44 16.07 -11.67
N ASP A 98 -1.48 15.62 -12.91
CA ASP A 98 -1.86 14.27 -13.29
C ASP A 98 -0.78 13.67 -14.18
N ALA A 99 -0.15 12.60 -13.68
CA ALA A 99 0.88 11.87 -14.41
C ALA A 99 0.38 11.33 -15.75
N ARG A 100 -0.90 10.95 -15.85
CA ARG A 100 -1.51 10.43 -17.09
C ARG A 100 -1.57 11.51 -18.17
N SER A 101 -1.83 12.76 -17.78
CA SER A 101 -1.84 13.89 -18.70
C SER A 101 -0.42 14.36 -19.02
N ALA A 102 0.46 14.43 -18.01
CA ALA A 102 1.85 14.86 -18.17
C ALA A 102 2.66 13.92 -19.07
N TRP A 103 2.40 12.61 -18.98
CA TRP A 103 3.05 11.58 -19.78
C TRP A 103 2.03 10.75 -20.56
N SER A 104 1.19 11.42 -21.34
CA SER A 104 0.11 10.81 -22.12
C SER A 104 0.52 9.71 -23.11
N ARG A 105 1.80 9.69 -23.53
CA ARG A 105 2.37 8.61 -24.36
C ARG A 105 2.58 7.30 -23.58
N CYS A 106 2.57 7.35 -22.25
CA CYS A 106 2.84 6.20 -21.38
C CYS A 106 1.52 5.55 -20.96
N SER A 107 1.08 4.59 -21.78
CA SER A 107 -0.17 3.86 -21.54
C SER A 107 -0.15 2.98 -20.30
N THR A 108 1.02 2.72 -19.72
CA THR A 108 1.15 2.01 -18.44
C THR A 108 0.62 2.86 -17.28
N ILE A 109 0.72 4.19 -17.37
CA ILE A 109 0.29 5.09 -16.30
C ILE A 109 -1.24 5.08 -16.26
N GLY A 110 -1.78 4.65 -15.13
CA GLY A 110 -3.21 4.46 -14.95
C GLY A 110 -3.76 3.14 -15.50
N ASN A 111 -2.90 2.23 -15.99
CA ASN A 111 -3.28 0.83 -16.14
C ASN A 111 -3.50 0.24 -14.74
N ILE A 112 -4.70 -0.27 -14.50
CA ILE A 112 -5.16 -0.71 -13.19
C ILE A 112 -5.01 -2.23 -13.12
N LEU A 113 -4.08 -2.72 -12.31
CA LEU A 113 -3.90 -4.16 -12.10
C LEU A 113 -4.75 -4.69 -10.93
N ASP A 114 -4.94 -6.01 -10.89
CA ASP A 114 -5.73 -6.71 -9.87
C ASP A 114 -4.88 -7.79 -9.18
N GLN A 115 -4.68 -7.64 -7.87
CA GLN A 115 -3.91 -8.58 -7.06
C GLN A 115 -4.67 -9.88 -6.73
N GLY A 116 -5.97 -9.92 -7.01
CA GLY A 116 -6.83 -11.06 -6.73
C GLY A 116 -6.89 -11.37 -5.23
N HIS A 117 -6.83 -12.66 -4.90
CA HIS A 117 -6.96 -13.14 -3.52
C HIS A 117 -5.61 -13.35 -2.82
N CYS A 118 -4.59 -12.62 -3.24
CA CYS A 118 -3.23 -12.70 -2.72
C CYS A 118 -2.85 -11.36 -2.09
N GLY A 119 -2.19 -11.39 -0.93
CA GLY A 119 -1.60 -10.21 -0.28
C GLY A 119 -0.34 -9.70 -1.00
N SER A 120 -0.41 -9.50 -2.31
CA SER A 120 0.71 -9.10 -3.18
C SER A 120 0.74 -7.59 -3.47
N CYS A 121 -0.08 -6.77 -2.81
CA CYS A 121 -0.10 -5.31 -3.04
C CYS A 121 1.28 -4.63 -2.96
N TRP A 122 2.18 -5.14 -2.12
CA TRP A 122 3.58 -4.69 -2.00
C TRP A 122 4.42 -4.94 -3.27
N ALA A 123 4.05 -5.95 -4.06
CA ALA A 123 4.72 -6.29 -5.31
C ALA A 123 4.09 -5.54 -6.48
N PHE A 124 2.76 -5.49 -6.54
CA PHE A 124 2.04 -4.71 -7.54
C PHE A 124 2.42 -3.24 -7.48
N GLY A 125 2.44 -2.65 -6.28
CA GLY A 125 2.79 -1.26 -6.08
C GLY A 125 4.14 -0.88 -6.67
N ALA A 126 5.14 -1.70 -6.37
CA ALA A 126 6.49 -1.54 -6.86
C ALA A 126 6.58 -1.71 -8.39
N VAL A 127 5.92 -2.75 -8.94
CA VAL A 127 5.94 -3.05 -10.38
C VAL A 127 5.21 -1.99 -11.21
N GLU A 128 4.03 -1.54 -10.78
CA GLU A 128 3.26 -0.46 -11.42
C GLU A 128 4.11 0.83 -11.51
N CYS A 129 4.77 1.21 -10.41
CA CYS A 129 5.65 2.38 -10.42
C CYS A 129 6.89 2.19 -11.30
N LEU A 130 7.50 0.99 -11.27
CA LEU A 130 8.70 0.72 -12.05
C LEU A 130 8.40 0.79 -13.56
N GLN A 131 7.35 0.11 -14.03
CA GLN A 131 7.00 0.10 -15.45
C GLN A 131 6.66 1.50 -15.98
N ASP A 132 6.00 2.32 -15.17
CA ASP A 132 5.71 3.73 -15.51
C ASP A 132 7.01 4.53 -15.67
N ARG A 133 7.97 4.32 -14.76
CA ARG A 133 9.29 4.96 -14.82
C ARG A 133 10.12 4.49 -16.01
N PHE A 134 9.99 3.23 -16.44
CA PHE A 134 10.57 2.77 -17.72
C PHE A 134 10.03 3.57 -18.90
N CYS A 135 8.71 3.82 -18.95
CA CYS A 135 8.16 4.63 -20.03
C CYS A 135 8.58 6.10 -19.94
N ILE A 136 8.53 6.70 -18.75
CA ILE A 136 8.86 8.11 -18.52
C ILE A 136 10.31 8.40 -18.90
N HIS A 137 11.25 7.62 -18.38
CA HIS A 137 12.68 7.91 -18.49
C HIS A 137 13.36 7.27 -19.70
N LEU A 138 12.87 6.11 -20.17
CA LEU A 138 13.50 5.35 -21.26
C LEU A 138 12.65 5.28 -22.53
N ASN A 139 11.44 5.85 -22.52
CA ASN A 139 10.46 5.72 -23.61
C ASN A 139 10.14 4.25 -23.94
N MET A 140 10.17 3.38 -22.92
CA MET A 140 9.88 1.95 -23.02
C MET A 140 8.55 1.66 -22.34
N SER A 141 7.48 1.52 -23.12
CA SER A 141 6.17 1.10 -22.61
C SER A 141 6.11 -0.43 -22.52
N ILE A 142 6.55 -0.96 -21.39
CA ILE A 142 6.61 -2.40 -21.11
C ILE A 142 5.72 -2.74 -19.91
N LEU A 143 5.12 -3.93 -19.91
CA LEU A 143 4.45 -4.48 -18.74
C LEU A 143 5.42 -5.41 -18.03
N LEU A 144 5.66 -5.15 -16.75
CA LEU A 144 6.60 -5.91 -15.94
C LEU A 144 5.86 -6.98 -15.12
N SER A 145 6.51 -8.11 -14.89
CA SER A 145 5.91 -9.25 -14.21
C SER A 145 5.84 -9.03 -12.70
N VAL A 146 4.62 -8.95 -12.17
CA VAL A 146 4.41 -9.03 -10.72
C VAL A 146 4.72 -10.43 -10.19
N ASN A 147 4.47 -11.47 -10.99
CA ASN A 147 4.70 -12.86 -10.58
C ASN A 147 6.17 -13.15 -10.28
N ASP A 148 7.07 -12.65 -11.12
CA ASP A 148 8.52 -12.84 -10.95
C ASP A 148 9.00 -12.20 -9.64
N LEU A 149 8.62 -10.94 -9.37
CA LEU A 149 8.93 -10.31 -8.09
C LEU A 149 8.35 -11.11 -6.91
N LEU A 150 7.06 -11.44 -6.98
CA LEU A 150 6.32 -12.12 -5.92
C LEU A 150 6.89 -13.50 -5.59
N ALA A 151 7.18 -14.31 -6.61
CA ALA A 151 7.59 -15.69 -6.48
C ALA A 151 9.10 -15.83 -6.24
N CYS A 152 9.92 -14.97 -6.87
CA CYS A 152 11.37 -15.14 -6.93
C CYS A 152 12.17 -14.25 -5.98
N CYS A 153 11.60 -13.20 -5.38
CA CYS A 153 12.30 -12.44 -4.34
C CYS A 153 12.53 -13.27 -3.06
N GLY A 154 11.60 -14.19 -2.77
CA GLY A 154 11.67 -15.06 -1.59
C GLY A 154 11.66 -14.26 -0.29
N PHE A 155 12.29 -14.83 0.74
CA PHE A 155 12.28 -14.30 2.11
C PHE A 155 12.83 -12.87 2.26
N MET A 156 13.63 -12.39 1.29
CA MET A 156 14.10 -11.01 1.28
C MET A 156 12.93 -10.03 1.23
N CYS A 157 11.93 -10.29 0.38
CA CYS A 157 10.76 -9.44 0.26
C CYS A 157 9.63 -9.78 1.24
N GLY A 158 9.74 -10.89 1.98
CA GLY A 158 8.71 -11.34 2.93
C GLY A 158 8.15 -12.71 2.55
N ASP A 159 6.83 -12.85 2.64
CA ASP A 159 6.12 -14.14 2.58
C ASP A 159 5.19 -14.26 1.36
N GLY A 160 5.50 -13.52 0.28
CA GLY A 160 4.74 -13.59 -0.97
C GLY A 160 3.30 -13.12 -0.82
N CYS A 161 2.34 -14.02 -1.01
CA CYS A 161 0.91 -13.76 -0.85
C CYS A 161 0.47 -13.52 0.60
N ASP A 162 1.29 -13.89 1.58
CA ASP A 162 1.05 -13.55 2.99
C ASP A 162 1.64 -12.19 3.37
N GLY A 163 2.13 -11.45 2.37
CA GLY A 163 2.59 -10.08 2.48
C GLY A 163 4.10 -9.90 2.38
N GLY A 164 4.52 -8.65 2.21
CA GLY A 164 5.93 -8.31 1.97
C GLY A 164 6.30 -6.88 2.25
N TYR A 165 7.57 -6.57 2.01
CA TYR A 165 8.24 -5.31 2.34
C TYR A 165 8.49 -4.50 1.07
N PRO A 166 7.77 -3.38 0.84
CA PRO A 166 7.92 -2.57 -0.37
C PRO A 166 9.37 -2.19 -0.69
N ILE A 167 10.16 -1.79 0.32
CA ILE A 167 11.55 -1.39 0.10
C ILE A 167 12.44 -2.54 -0.44
N GLU A 168 12.15 -3.78 -0.06
CA GLU A 168 12.90 -4.94 -0.53
C GLU A 168 12.52 -5.30 -1.96
N ALA A 169 11.30 -4.97 -2.41
CA ALA A 169 10.93 -5.07 -3.82
C ALA A 169 11.80 -4.15 -4.69
N TRP A 170 11.98 -2.89 -4.28
CA TRP A 170 12.87 -1.97 -5.00
C TRP A 170 14.33 -2.44 -4.99
N ARG A 171 14.82 -3.00 -3.87
CA ARG A 171 16.16 -3.60 -3.82
C ARG A 171 16.28 -4.81 -4.74
N TYR A 172 15.25 -5.64 -4.82
CA TYR A 172 15.19 -6.75 -5.75
C TYR A 172 15.29 -6.27 -7.20
N PHE A 173 14.60 -5.18 -7.57
CA PHE A 173 14.73 -4.59 -8.90
C PHE A 173 16.15 -4.11 -9.23
N VAL A 174 16.89 -3.60 -8.24
CA VAL A 174 18.29 -3.18 -8.42
C VAL A 174 19.21 -4.40 -8.56
N GLN A 175 19.05 -5.42 -7.71
CA GLN A 175 19.99 -6.54 -7.62
C GLN A 175 19.74 -7.64 -8.65
N ASN A 176 18.47 -7.97 -8.88
CA ASN A 176 18.05 -9.14 -9.65
C ASN A 176 17.24 -8.77 -10.89
N GLY A 177 16.58 -7.60 -10.85
CA GLY A 177 15.68 -7.15 -11.90
C GLY A 177 14.42 -8.02 -12.01
N VAL A 178 13.52 -7.63 -12.91
CA VAL A 178 12.24 -8.30 -13.14
C VAL A 178 12.01 -8.53 -14.64
N VAL A 179 11.37 -9.64 -15.02
CA VAL A 179 11.00 -9.92 -16.41
C VAL A 179 9.71 -9.21 -16.82
N THR A 180 9.31 -9.32 -18.08
CA THR A 180 8.02 -8.81 -18.57
C THR A 180 6.87 -9.71 -18.13
N ASP A 181 5.67 -9.13 -18.02
CA ASP A 181 4.44 -9.89 -17.74
C ASP A 181 4.16 -10.95 -18.82
N GLU A 182 4.56 -10.71 -20.08
CA GLU A 182 4.50 -11.72 -21.15
C GLU A 182 5.37 -12.96 -20.86
N CYS A 183 6.57 -12.75 -20.30
CA CYS A 183 7.48 -13.85 -19.94
C CYS A 183 6.92 -14.64 -18.75
N ASP A 184 6.50 -13.97 -17.68
CA ASP A 184 5.95 -14.61 -16.48
C ASP A 184 4.65 -13.93 -16.02
N PRO A 185 3.49 -14.26 -16.63
CA PRO A 185 2.23 -13.61 -16.32
C PRO A 185 1.73 -13.90 -14.91
N TYR A 186 1.05 -12.92 -14.30
CA TYR A 186 0.42 -13.07 -12.98
C TYR A 186 -0.49 -14.32 -12.90
N PHE A 187 -0.34 -15.07 -11.81
CA PHE A 187 -0.92 -16.40 -11.65
C PHE A 187 -2.43 -16.40 -11.35
N ASP A 188 -2.97 -15.29 -10.81
CA ASP A 188 -4.42 -15.10 -10.57
C ASP A 188 -4.95 -13.88 -11.39
N PRO A 189 -5.02 -13.98 -12.72
CA PRO A 189 -5.40 -12.85 -13.58
C PRO A 189 -6.91 -12.54 -13.54
N VAL A 190 -7.72 -13.43 -12.96
CA VAL A 190 -9.19 -13.32 -13.00
C VAL A 190 -9.78 -12.88 -11.66
N GLY A 191 -9.06 -13.06 -10.54
CA GLY A 191 -9.55 -12.73 -9.22
C GLY A 191 -10.86 -13.46 -8.97
N CYS A 192 -10.77 -14.75 -8.70
CA CYS A 192 -11.86 -15.66 -8.29
C CYS A 192 -13.28 -15.03 -8.18
N LYS A 193 -14.03 -14.94 -9.29
CA LYS A 193 -15.26 -14.11 -9.45
C LYS A 193 -16.56 -14.76 -8.93
N HIS A 194 -16.51 -15.69 -7.99
CA HIS A 194 -17.72 -16.37 -7.50
C HIS A 194 -17.73 -16.59 -5.98
N PRO A 195 -18.92 -16.75 -5.37
CA PRO A 195 -19.02 -17.16 -3.97
C PRO A 195 -18.34 -18.52 -3.76
N GLY A 196 -17.51 -18.65 -2.72
CA GLY A 196 -16.84 -19.91 -2.37
C GLY A 196 -15.39 -20.06 -2.86
N CYS A 197 -14.73 -18.99 -3.29
CA CYS A 197 -13.30 -19.03 -3.50
C CYS A 197 -12.56 -19.26 -2.17
N GLU A 198 -11.86 -20.38 -2.12
CA GLU A 198 -11.04 -20.86 -1.01
C GLU A 198 -10.05 -19.77 -0.54
N PRO A 199 -9.71 -19.75 0.76
CA PRO A 199 -9.13 -18.58 1.40
C PRO A 199 -7.66 -18.50 1.06
N ALA A 200 -7.27 -17.49 0.27
CA ALA A 200 -5.89 -17.22 -0.15
C ALA A 200 -5.29 -18.20 -1.16
N TYR A 201 -4.63 -17.66 -2.18
CA TYR A 201 -3.73 -18.46 -3.01
C TYR A 201 -2.37 -18.60 -2.32
N PRO A 202 -1.78 -19.81 -2.28
CA PRO A 202 -0.41 -19.93 -1.85
C PRO A 202 0.51 -19.19 -2.82
N THR A 203 1.60 -18.63 -2.30
CA THR A 203 2.63 -18.00 -3.14
C THR A 203 3.10 -18.99 -4.23
N PRO A 204 3.05 -18.61 -5.51
CA PRO A 204 3.52 -19.48 -6.59
C PRO A 204 5.02 -19.77 -6.43
N LYS A 205 5.46 -20.91 -6.97
CA LYS A 205 6.88 -21.25 -6.98
C LYS A 205 7.61 -20.36 -7.99
N CYS A 206 8.82 -19.92 -7.65
CA CYS A 206 9.68 -19.22 -8.58
C CYS A 206 10.08 -20.13 -9.76
N GLU A 207 9.55 -19.83 -10.94
CA GLU A 207 9.94 -20.48 -12.18
C GLU A 207 10.87 -19.57 -12.97
N LYS A 208 12.17 -19.92 -13.04
CA LYS A 208 13.18 -19.13 -13.78
C LYS A 208 13.15 -19.41 -15.28
N LYS A 209 11.96 -19.41 -15.87
CA LYS A 209 11.68 -19.71 -17.28
C LYS A 209 10.50 -18.86 -17.74
N CYS A 210 10.57 -18.33 -18.95
CA CYS A 210 9.40 -17.69 -19.54
C CYS A 210 8.39 -18.76 -19.99
N LYS A 211 7.10 -18.44 -19.96
CA LYS A 211 6.04 -19.30 -20.53
C LYS A 211 6.23 -19.48 -22.04
N GLU A 212 6.69 -18.45 -22.73
CA GLU A 212 7.09 -18.55 -24.13
C GLU A 212 8.47 -19.22 -24.28
N GLN A 213 8.52 -20.32 -25.02
CA GLN A 213 9.70 -21.19 -25.16
C GLN A 213 10.92 -20.51 -25.81
N ASN A 214 10.72 -19.37 -26.48
CA ASN A 214 11.78 -18.65 -27.19
C ASN A 214 12.44 -17.54 -26.35
N GLN A 215 12.00 -17.32 -25.11
CA GLN A 215 12.54 -16.26 -24.26
C GLN A 215 13.35 -16.83 -23.09
N VAL A 216 14.58 -16.33 -22.93
CA VAL A 216 15.46 -16.71 -21.81
C VAL A 216 15.22 -15.75 -20.65
N TRP A 217 14.66 -16.26 -19.54
CA TRP A 217 14.30 -15.47 -18.35
C TRP A 217 15.43 -14.57 -17.84
N GLN A 218 16.67 -15.08 -17.80
CA GLN A 218 17.83 -14.31 -17.30
C GLN A 218 18.21 -13.13 -18.22
N GLU A 219 17.98 -13.26 -19.52
CA GLU A 219 18.35 -12.26 -20.52
C GLU A 219 17.26 -11.18 -20.70
N LYS A 220 16.08 -11.39 -20.14
CA LYS A 220 14.92 -10.48 -20.22
C LYS A 220 14.68 -9.70 -18.92
N LYS A 221 15.68 -9.64 -18.04
CA LYS A 221 15.61 -8.87 -16.80
C LYS A 221 15.72 -7.37 -17.05
N HIS A 222 14.83 -6.64 -16.41
CA HIS A 222 14.77 -5.18 -16.37
C HIS A 222 15.13 -4.72 -14.96
N PHE A 223 16.11 -3.83 -14.87
CA PHE A 223 16.71 -3.43 -13.60
C PHE A 223 16.35 -1.99 -13.24
N SER A 224 16.15 -1.72 -11.96
CA SER A 224 16.18 -0.35 -11.43
C SER A 224 17.63 0.09 -11.22
N ILE A 225 17.90 1.38 -11.36
CA ILE A 225 19.23 1.95 -11.08
C ILE A 225 19.47 2.09 -9.57
N ASP A 226 18.42 2.45 -8.82
CA ASP A 226 18.52 2.77 -7.40
C ASP A 226 17.22 2.38 -6.65
N ALA A 227 17.33 2.27 -5.34
CA ALA A 227 16.23 2.06 -4.40
C ALA A 227 16.35 3.06 -3.25
N TYR A 228 15.41 3.99 -3.16
CA TYR A 228 15.45 5.09 -2.20
C TYR A 228 14.08 5.34 -1.58
N ARG A 229 14.09 6.07 -0.47
CA ARG A 229 12.89 6.63 0.16
C ARG A 229 12.76 8.09 -0.21
N ILE A 230 11.53 8.57 -0.20
CA ILE A 230 11.26 10.01 -0.28
C ILE A 230 11.01 10.50 1.14
N ASN A 231 11.51 11.69 1.46
CA ASN A 231 11.18 12.33 2.72
C ASN A 231 9.65 12.47 2.85
N SER A 232 9.11 12.28 4.05
CA SER A 232 7.66 12.28 4.27
C SER A 232 7.01 13.68 4.22
N ASP A 233 7.79 14.70 3.88
CA ASP A 233 7.26 16.03 3.61
C ASP A 233 6.46 16.01 2.30
N PRO A 234 5.21 16.53 2.29
CA PRO A 234 4.39 16.53 1.08
C PRO A 234 5.09 17.14 -0.13
N HIS A 235 5.89 18.21 0.05
CA HIS A 235 6.62 18.85 -1.05
C HIS A 235 7.61 17.91 -1.72
N ASP A 236 8.29 17.08 -0.94
CA ASP A 236 9.30 16.17 -1.47
C ASP A 236 8.65 15.02 -2.25
N ILE A 237 7.52 14.50 -1.77
CA ILE A 237 6.72 13.49 -2.48
C ILE A 237 6.17 14.07 -3.78
N MET A 238 5.61 15.27 -3.70
CA MET A 238 5.06 16.01 -4.81
C MET A 238 6.12 16.33 -5.88
N ALA A 239 7.31 16.76 -5.46
CA ALA A 239 8.44 17.02 -6.35
C ALA A 239 8.96 15.74 -7.02
N GLU A 240 9.01 14.62 -6.29
CA GLU A 240 9.36 13.31 -6.85
C GLU A 240 8.37 12.91 -7.93
N VAL A 241 7.07 12.98 -7.64
CA VAL A 241 6.02 12.62 -8.60
C VAL A 241 6.07 13.51 -9.84
N TYR A 242 6.26 14.82 -9.65
CA TYR A 242 6.35 15.78 -10.75
C TYR A 242 7.56 15.52 -11.66
N LYS A 243 8.72 15.13 -11.09
CA LYS A 243 9.96 14.95 -11.86
C LYS A 243 10.11 13.57 -12.47
N ASN A 244 9.71 12.53 -11.74
CA ASN A 244 10.06 11.14 -12.06
C ASN A 244 8.82 10.24 -12.20
N GLY A 245 7.61 10.78 -12.05
CA GLY A 245 6.38 10.00 -12.17
C GLY A 245 5.99 9.25 -10.89
N PRO A 246 5.02 8.32 -11.01
CA PRO A 246 4.42 7.63 -9.87
C PRO A 246 5.43 7.04 -8.87
N VAL A 247 4.99 7.00 -7.61
CA VAL A 247 5.77 6.52 -6.46
C VAL A 247 4.95 5.52 -5.68
N GLU A 248 5.62 4.55 -5.07
CA GLU A 248 4.98 3.56 -4.23
C GLU A 248 4.78 4.12 -2.81
N VAL A 249 3.54 4.08 -2.31
CA VAL A 249 3.20 4.54 -0.95
C VAL A 249 2.39 3.51 -0.21
N ALA A 250 2.68 3.32 1.08
CA ALA A 250 1.91 2.46 1.96
C ALA A 250 1.18 3.27 3.04
N PHE A 251 -0.07 2.92 3.35
CA PHE A 251 -0.88 3.53 4.41
C PHE A 251 -1.67 2.48 5.19
N THR A 252 -2.14 2.84 6.37
CA THR A 252 -2.95 1.94 7.21
C THR A 252 -4.42 1.97 6.76
N VAL A 253 -5.00 0.79 6.54
CA VAL A 253 -6.41 0.61 6.16
C VAL A 253 -7.25 0.32 7.40
N TYR A 254 -8.26 1.13 7.67
CA TYR A 254 -9.10 1.01 8.85
C TYR A 254 -10.50 0.49 8.51
N GLU A 255 -11.07 -0.31 9.41
CA GLU A 255 -12.52 -0.52 9.48
C GLU A 255 -13.11 0.58 10.38
N VAL A 256 -14.15 1.25 9.89
CA VAL A 256 -14.85 2.28 10.68
C VAL A 256 -15.76 1.56 11.68
N SER A 257 -15.60 1.86 12.97
CA SER A 257 -16.43 1.27 14.03
C SER A 257 -17.40 2.29 14.63
N LYS A 258 -18.53 1.80 15.16
CA LYS A 258 -19.57 2.63 15.80
C LYS A 258 -19.08 3.42 17.01
N ASP A 259 -18.00 2.97 17.65
CA ASP A 259 -17.44 3.61 18.85
C ASP A 259 -16.43 4.73 18.54
N MET A 260 -16.23 5.09 17.27
CA MET A 260 -15.29 6.14 16.88
C MET A 260 -15.76 7.54 17.32
N THR A 261 -14.97 8.21 18.15
CA THR A 261 -15.26 9.58 18.61
C THR A 261 -14.93 10.63 17.56
N LYS A 262 -15.53 11.83 17.69
CA LYS A 262 -15.34 13.01 16.82
C LYS A 262 -13.87 13.32 16.48
N ALA A 263 -12.95 13.15 17.43
CA ALA A 263 -11.52 13.47 17.25
C ALA A 263 -10.73 12.36 16.52
N GLU A 264 -11.28 11.14 16.45
CA GLU A 264 -10.67 9.98 15.81
C GLU A 264 -11.02 9.91 14.32
N GLN A 265 -12.22 10.34 13.94
CA GLN A 265 -12.60 10.48 12.53
C GLN A 265 -11.87 11.65 11.84
N GLU A 266 -11.61 12.75 12.56
CA GLU A 266 -10.93 13.94 12.03
C GLU A 266 -9.40 13.80 11.91
N LYS A 267 -8.76 12.85 12.62
CA LYS A 267 -7.28 12.72 12.66
C LYS A 267 -6.74 11.68 11.67
N HIS A 268 -6.45 12.13 10.46
CA HIS A 268 -5.48 11.48 9.54
C HIS A 268 -4.00 11.61 9.99
N LYS A 269 -3.70 11.70 11.30
CA LYS A 269 -2.30 11.76 11.80
C LYS A 269 -2.11 10.92 13.07
N PRO A 270 -1.10 10.02 13.10
CA PRO A 270 -1.01 8.96 14.08
C PRO A 270 -0.62 9.55 15.43
N LYS A 271 -1.45 9.36 16.43
CA LYS A 271 -1.07 9.32 17.84
C LYS A 271 -2.25 8.75 18.62
N ASN A 272 -2.06 7.51 19.10
CA ASN A 272 -2.82 6.78 20.11
C ASN A 272 -4.13 7.45 20.53
N LYS A 273 -5.27 6.81 20.23
CA LYS A 273 -6.38 6.66 21.18
C LYS A 273 -7.48 5.72 20.66
N SER A 274 -8.20 5.24 21.66
CA SER A 274 -9.18 4.16 21.73
C SER A 274 -10.54 4.58 21.18
N GLY A 275 -10.93 3.94 20.08
CA GLY A 275 -12.20 4.14 19.38
C GLY A 275 -12.20 3.58 17.96
N PHE A 276 -11.01 3.28 17.41
CA PHE A 276 -10.87 2.42 16.23
C PHE A 276 -10.98 0.94 16.63
N ARG A 277 -11.77 0.13 15.90
CA ARG A 277 -11.42 -1.27 15.73
C ARG A 277 -10.20 -1.28 14.82
N THR A 278 -9.03 -1.21 15.44
CA THR A 278 -7.78 -1.05 14.70
C THR A 278 -7.45 -2.35 13.98
N LEU A 279 -7.80 -2.38 12.71
CA LEU A 279 -7.14 -3.21 11.74
C LEU A 279 -5.87 -2.48 11.29
N GLN A 280 -4.80 -2.52 12.08
CA GLN A 280 -3.56 -1.87 11.67
C GLN A 280 -2.88 -2.73 10.61
N ILE A 281 -3.31 -2.58 9.36
CA ILE A 281 -2.71 -3.30 8.23
C ILE A 281 -2.40 -2.31 7.13
N TRP A 282 -1.22 -2.48 6.56
CA TRP A 282 -0.66 -1.57 5.57
C TRP A 282 -1.09 -2.03 4.16
N SER A 283 -1.43 -1.10 3.28
CA SER A 283 -1.74 -1.36 1.86
C SER A 283 -0.98 -0.38 0.98
N VAL A 284 -0.63 -0.81 -0.23
CA VAL A 284 0.01 0.04 -1.24
C VAL A 284 -0.98 0.54 -2.27
N GLN A 285 -0.87 1.82 -2.61
CA GLN A 285 -1.61 2.38 -3.73
C GLN A 285 -0.66 2.94 -4.78
N ALA A 286 -0.52 2.18 -5.87
CA ALA A 286 0.20 2.62 -7.05
C ALA A 286 -0.64 2.56 -8.34
N HIS A 287 -1.98 2.56 -8.23
CA HIS A 287 -2.99 2.42 -9.30
C HIS A 287 -3.91 1.18 -9.16
N HIS A 288 -3.96 0.49 -8.01
CA HIS A 288 -4.95 -0.58 -7.74
C HIS A 288 -6.43 -0.19 -7.93
N ARG A 289 -7.26 -1.17 -8.36
CA ARG A 289 -8.71 -1.04 -8.54
C ARG A 289 -9.45 -0.95 -7.19
N TRP A 290 -9.42 0.21 -6.55
CA TRP A 290 -10.39 0.56 -5.51
C TRP A 290 -11.56 1.29 -6.16
N HIS A 291 -12.68 0.59 -6.41
CA HIS A 291 -13.91 1.27 -6.80
C HIS A 291 -14.37 2.15 -5.62
N TYR A 292 -14.24 3.47 -5.84
CA TYR A 292 -14.59 4.59 -4.97
C TYR A 292 -13.78 4.71 -3.66
N GLY A 293 -12.87 5.69 -3.64
CA GLY A 293 -12.00 6.02 -2.51
C GLY A 293 -10.56 6.14 -2.96
N TRP A 294 -10.23 7.29 -3.58
CA TRP A 294 -8.89 7.70 -4.02
C TRP A 294 -8.01 6.58 -4.57
N PRO A 295 -8.20 6.04 -5.77
CA PRO A 295 -7.06 5.63 -6.58
C PRO A 295 -6.19 6.88 -6.85
N CYS A 296 -4.89 6.74 -7.12
CA CYS A 296 -4.03 7.83 -7.62
C CYS A 296 -4.51 8.32 -9.01
N ARG A 297 -5.76 8.82 -9.11
CA ARG A 297 -6.40 9.33 -10.31
C ARG A 297 -6.34 10.86 -10.35
N GLN A 298 -5.88 11.51 -9.28
CA GLN A 298 -5.64 12.94 -9.20
C GLN A 298 -4.78 13.17 -7.95
N VAL A 299 -3.62 13.79 -8.08
CA VAL A 299 -3.02 14.47 -6.93
C VAL A 299 -3.65 15.86 -6.93
N ASP A 300 -4.82 15.98 -6.31
CA ASP A 300 -5.39 17.29 -6.02
C ASP A 300 -4.56 17.91 -4.90
N TRP A 301 -3.82 18.96 -5.23
CA TRP A 301 -3.02 19.69 -4.27
C TRP A 301 -4.01 20.55 -3.51
N MET A 302 -4.61 19.99 -2.45
CA MET A 302 -5.35 20.81 -1.50
C MET A 302 -4.35 21.70 -0.75
N GLY A 303 -3.96 22.78 -1.43
CA GLY A 303 -3.35 23.93 -0.80
C GLY A 303 -4.39 24.54 0.12
N ASN A 304 -4.13 24.47 1.42
CA ASN A 304 -4.84 25.28 2.41
C ASN A 304 -4.89 26.74 1.92
N GLN A 305 -6.09 27.22 1.63
CA GLN A 305 -6.44 28.62 1.82
C GLN A 305 -7.23 28.73 3.12
#